data_AF-A0A1S8KY88-F1
#
_entry.id   AF-A0A1S8KY88-F1
#
_cell.length_a   1.000
_cell.length_b   1.000
_cell.length_c   1.000
_cell.angle_alpha   90.00
_cell.angle_beta   90.00
_cell.angle_gamma   90.00
#
_symmetry.space_group_name_H-M   'P 1'
#
loop_
_entity.id
_entity.type
_entity.pdbx_description
1 polymer ?
#
loop_
_entity_poly.entity_id
_entity_poly.type
_entity_poly.pdbx_seq_one_letter_code
_entity_poly.pdbx_strand_id
1 'polypeptide(L)'
;MKLSKEQTFEVKNNFKIGHMRCSFENKKMSNQWIPLYRSNNKTNSELKEIQKVINEIMDKYNTFQKIVHECDAYYKKEIDYMFDGINYNTDLFLSKGTFNYWVRLIPQKGEYNIYISVYDKETGSDKQ
;
A
#
# COMPACT_ATOMS: atom_id res chain seq x y z
N MET A 1 0.95 12.08 7.56
CA MET A 1 0.92 10.63 7.87
C MET A 1 2.31 10.05 7.63
N LYS A 2 2.82 9.18 8.52
CA LYS A 2 4.16 8.57 8.40
C LYS A 2 4.03 7.07 8.13
N LEU A 3 4.45 6.64 6.94
CA LEU A 3 4.61 5.23 6.59
C LEU A 3 5.99 4.75 7.06
N SER A 4 6.06 3.53 7.58
CA SER A 4 7.29 2.87 8.08
C SER A 4 7.74 1.78 7.12
N LYS A 5 9.02 1.44 7.11
CA LYS A 5 9.53 0.21 6.47
C LYS A 5 9.63 -0.96 7.42
N GLU A 6 9.79 -0.67 8.71
CA GLU A 6 9.65 -1.68 9.74
C GLU A 6 8.19 -2.10 9.78
N GLN A 7 7.95 -3.39 9.61
CA GLN A 7 6.63 -3.97 9.69
C GLN A 7 6.14 -3.88 11.15
N THR A 8 5.11 -3.06 11.38
CA THR A 8 4.59 -2.79 12.73
C THR A 8 3.39 -3.67 13.10
N PHE A 9 3.01 -4.64 12.26
CA PHE A 9 1.89 -5.54 12.49
C PHE A 9 2.04 -6.82 11.67
N GLU A 10 1.49 -7.92 12.15
CA GLU A 10 1.47 -9.18 11.39
C GLU A 10 0.44 -9.12 10.25
N VAL A 11 0.85 -9.48 9.04
CA VAL A 11 -0.03 -9.52 7.87
C VAL A 11 -0.80 -10.84 7.88
N LYS A 12 -2.06 -10.79 8.33
CA LYS A 12 -2.94 -11.96 8.42
C LYS A 12 -4.03 -11.88 7.36
N ASN A 13 -4.00 -12.76 6.36
CA ASN A 13 -4.94 -12.73 5.23
C ASN A 13 -6.40 -12.85 5.65
N ASN A 14 -6.67 -13.59 6.73
CA ASN A 14 -7.99 -13.70 7.32
C ASN A 14 -8.51 -12.38 7.91
N PHE A 15 -7.70 -11.32 8.08
CA PHE A 15 -8.10 -9.96 8.50
C PHE A 15 -8.15 -8.95 7.33
N LYS A 16 -7.85 -9.38 6.10
CA LYS A 16 -7.81 -8.47 4.94
C LYS A 16 -9.21 -8.00 4.56
N ILE A 17 -9.39 -6.68 4.50
CA ILE A 17 -10.65 -6.00 4.12
C ILE A 17 -10.77 -5.90 2.61
N GLY A 18 -9.67 -5.57 1.95
CA GLY A 18 -9.61 -5.34 0.51
C GLY A 18 -8.24 -4.80 0.12
N HIS A 19 -8.10 -4.41 -1.14
CA HIS A 19 -6.92 -3.69 -1.58
C HIS A 19 -7.23 -2.71 -2.71
N MET A 20 -6.50 -1.61 -2.72
CA MET A 20 -6.46 -0.67 -3.83
C MET A 20 -5.26 -1.01 -4.71
N ARG A 21 -5.51 -1.16 -6.01
CA ARG A 21 -4.45 -1.18 -7.02
C ARG A 21 -4.47 0.18 -7.73
N CYS A 22 -3.33 0.86 -7.78
CA CYS A 22 -3.13 2.04 -8.60
C CYS A 22 -2.03 1.73 -9.61
N SER A 23 -2.32 1.90 -10.89
CA SER A 23 -1.32 1.84 -11.96
C SER A 23 -1.24 3.19 -12.66
N PHE A 24 -0.02 3.71 -12.82
CA PHE A 24 0.26 4.87 -13.65
C PHE A 24 0.98 4.41 -14.91
N GLU A 25 0.25 4.36 -16.01
CA GLU A 25 0.71 3.90 -17.33
C GLU A 25 0.29 4.93 -18.37
N ASN A 26 1.10 5.13 -19.42
CA ASN A 26 0.76 6.05 -20.53
C ASN A 26 0.32 7.45 -20.07
N LYS A 27 0.96 7.99 -19.03
CA LYS A 27 0.65 9.30 -18.40
C LYS A 27 -0.72 9.39 -17.73
N LYS A 28 -1.38 8.26 -17.43
CA LYS A 28 -2.70 8.22 -16.80
C LYS A 28 -2.67 7.33 -15.56
N MET A 29 -3.34 7.78 -14.51
CA MET A 29 -3.59 6.97 -13.31
C MET A 29 -4.89 6.18 -13.50
N SER A 30 -4.80 4.86 -13.34
CA SER A 30 -5.94 3.97 -13.18
C SER A 30 -5.91 3.42 -11.76
N ASN A 31 -7.03 3.48 -11.05
CA ASN A 31 -7.15 2.89 -9.72
C ASN A 31 -8.40 2.02 -9.60
N GLN A 32 -8.27 0.90 -8.88
CA GLN A 32 -9.33 -0.07 -8.69
C GLN A 32 -9.32 -0.56 -7.24
N TRP A 33 -10.43 -0.36 -6.55
CA TRP A 33 -10.70 -1.01 -5.27
C TRP A 33 -11.21 -2.42 -5.52
N ILE A 34 -10.59 -3.40 -4.87
CA ILE A 34 -10.98 -4.81 -4.90
C ILE A 34 -11.41 -5.18 -3.47
N PRO A 35 -12.73 -5.13 -3.17
CA PRO A 35 -13.24 -5.50 -1.85
C PRO A 35 -13.12 -7.01 -1.65
N LEU A 36 -12.92 -7.43 -0.40
CA LEU A 36 -13.07 -8.82 0.03
C LEU A 36 -14.27 -8.96 0.97
N TYR A 37 -14.62 -10.19 1.35
CA TYR A 37 -15.78 -10.48 2.19
C TYR A 37 -15.87 -9.61 3.46
N ARG A 38 -14.74 -9.32 4.12
CA ARG A 38 -14.70 -8.45 5.31
C ARG A 38 -15.12 -7.01 5.06
N SER A 39 -15.00 -6.50 3.83
CA SER A 39 -15.49 -5.17 3.45
C SER A 39 -17.00 -5.03 3.66
N ASN A 40 -17.75 -6.13 3.56
CA ASN A 40 -19.21 -6.13 3.76
C ASN A 40 -19.61 -5.89 5.21
N ASN A 41 -18.69 -6.13 6.16
CA ASN A 41 -18.92 -5.94 7.59
C ASN A 41 -18.49 -4.55 8.08
N LYS A 42 -18.08 -3.65 7.17
CA LYS A 42 -17.64 -2.29 7.52
C LYS A 42 -18.79 -1.31 7.44
N THR A 43 -18.88 -0.46 8.45
CA THR A 43 -19.78 0.69 8.44
C THR A 43 -19.37 1.70 7.37
N ASN A 44 -20.32 2.54 6.96
CA ASN A 44 -20.02 3.64 6.02
C ASN A 44 -18.95 4.60 6.54
N SER A 45 -18.85 4.78 7.87
CA SER A 45 -17.83 5.64 8.48
C SER A 45 -16.43 5.03 8.35
N GLU A 46 -16.31 3.73 8.62
CA GLU A 46 -15.06 2.98 8.47
C GLU A 46 -14.59 2.97 7.01
N LEU A 47 -15.49 2.74 6.06
CA LEU A 47 -15.16 2.77 4.63
C LEU A 47 -14.67 4.16 4.19
N LYS A 48 -15.27 5.24 4.72
CA LYS A 48 -14.81 6.62 4.47
C LYS A 48 -13.42 6.87 5.07
N GLU A 49 -13.13 6.35 6.26
CA GLU A 49 -11.79 6.43 6.87
C GLU A 49 -10.76 5.69 6.02
N ILE A 50 -11.06 4.46 5.60
CA ILE A 50 -10.20 3.66 4.72
C ILE A 50 -9.91 4.43 3.42
N GLN A 51 -10.94 4.95 2.76
CA GLN A 51 -10.78 5.72 1.52
C GLN A 51 -9.92 6.97 1.74
N LYS A 52 -10.10 7.68 2.85
CA LYS A 52 -9.29 8.86 3.18
C LYS A 52 -7.81 8.49 3.30
N VAL A 53 -7.48 7.41 4.00
CA VAL A 53 -6.09 6.96 4.15
C VAL A 53 -5.50 6.50 2.81
N ILE A 54 -6.27 5.76 2.00
CA ILE A 54 -5.86 5.37 0.65
C ILE A 54 -5.54 6.60 -0.21
N ASN A 55 -6.41 7.61 -0.21
CA ASN A 55 -6.17 8.86 -0.96
C ASN A 55 -4.91 9.57 -0.47
N GLU A 56 -4.70 9.69 0.85
CA GLU A 56 -3.47 10.26 1.41
C GLU A 56 -2.20 9.51 0.95
N ILE A 57 -2.25 8.18 0.83
CA ILE A 57 -1.14 7.36 0.32
C ILE A 57 -0.92 7.62 -1.18
N MET A 58 -2.00 7.65 -1.97
CA MET A 58 -1.93 7.90 -3.41
C MET A 58 -1.36 9.29 -3.72
N ASP A 59 -1.81 10.33 -3.01
CA ASP A 59 -1.31 11.69 -3.17
C ASP A 59 0.18 11.81 -2.80
N LYS A 60 0.59 11.08 -1.76
CA LYS A 60 2.00 11.02 -1.35
C LYS A 60 2.88 10.41 -2.44
N TYR A 61 2.42 9.41 -3.18
CA TYR A 61 3.20 8.71 -4.20
C TYR A 61 2.64 8.90 -5.63
N ASN A 62 2.16 10.10 -5.94
CA ASN A 62 1.51 10.40 -7.21
C ASN A 62 2.45 10.65 -8.40
N THR A 63 3.77 10.46 -8.25
CA THR A 63 4.73 10.58 -9.35
C THR A 63 5.76 9.47 -9.32
N PHE A 64 6.28 9.14 -10.50
CA PHE A 64 7.35 8.16 -10.66
C PHE A 64 8.58 8.52 -9.81
N GLN A 65 9.01 9.78 -9.83
CA GLN A 65 10.18 10.25 -9.08
C GLN A 65 10.03 10.07 -7.57
N LYS A 66 8.82 10.28 -7.02
CA LYS A 66 8.56 10.07 -5.59
C LYS A 66 8.66 8.60 -5.20
N ILE A 67 8.18 7.70 -6.07
CA ILE A 67 8.28 6.25 -5.85
C ILE A 67 9.73 5.78 -5.96
N VAL A 68 10.43 6.19 -7.01
CA VAL A 68 11.86 5.90 -7.21
C VAL A 68 12.66 6.35 -6.00
N HIS A 69 12.49 7.60 -5.58
CA HIS A 69 13.18 8.15 -4.41
C HIS A 69 12.92 7.33 -3.13
N GLU A 70 11.66 6.95 -2.88
CA GLU A 70 11.29 6.18 -1.69
C GLU A 70 11.85 4.76 -1.70
N CYS A 71 12.08 4.17 -2.87
CA CYS A 71 12.71 2.87 -2.98
C CYS A 71 14.24 2.94 -2.97
N ASP A 72 14.84 3.91 -3.67
CA ASP A 72 16.28 4.13 -3.77
C ASP A 72 16.91 4.40 -2.39
N ALA A 73 16.23 5.15 -1.53
CA ALA A 73 16.71 5.47 -0.20
C ALA A 73 16.97 4.25 0.71
N TYR A 74 16.60 3.03 0.27
CA TYR A 74 16.66 1.80 1.05
C TYR A 74 17.29 0.60 0.28
N TYR A 75 17.40 0.77 -1.04
CA TYR A 75 18.45 0.33 -1.97
C TYR A 75 19.95 0.31 -1.55
N LYS A 76 20.51 -0.68 -0.82
CA LYS A 76 22.00 -0.77 -0.71
C LYS A 76 22.59 -1.59 -1.87
N LYS A 77 22.95 -0.89 -2.94
CA LYS A 77 23.79 -1.33 -4.08
C LYS A 77 23.19 -2.36 -5.04
N GLU A 78 23.51 -2.09 -6.31
CA GLU A 78 23.28 -2.86 -7.54
C GLU A 78 21.84 -2.97 -8.04
N ILE A 79 21.52 -2.01 -8.92
CA ILE A 79 20.41 -2.07 -9.86
C ILE A 79 20.88 -2.97 -11.01
N ASP A 80 20.64 -4.27 -10.91
CA ASP A 80 20.87 -5.17 -12.04
C ASP A 80 19.61 -5.21 -12.91
N TYR A 81 19.72 -4.61 -14.11
CA TYR A 81 18.65 -4.51 -15.09
C TYR A 81 18.45 -5.83 -15.83
N MET A 82 18.16 -6.93 -15.12
CA MET A 82 17.74 -8.14 -15.81
C MET A 82 16.30 -7.98 -16.30
N PHE A 83 16.20 -7.74 -17.62
CA PHE A 83 15.05 -7.32 -18.46
C PHE A 83 14.79 -5.82 -18.57
N ASP A 84 15.79 -4.96 -18.84
CA ASP A 84 15.55 -3.53 -19.14
C ASP A 84 14.62 -2.82 -18.11
N GLY A 85 14.59 -3.35 -16.87
CA GLY A 85 13.46 -3.25 -15.97
C GLY A 85 13.90 -3.19 -14.51
N ILE A 86 13.21 -2.34 -13.76
CA ILE A 86 13.56 -1.94 -12.40
C ILE A 86 13.12 -3.03 -11.40
N ASN A 87 14.07 -3.71 -10.75
CA ASN A 87 13.80 -4.73 -9.71
C ASN A 87 13.98 -4.19 -8.28
N TYR A 88 13.43 -3.01 -7.98
CA TYR A 88 13.37 -2.54 -6.59
C TYR A 88 11.93 -2.18 -6.23
N ASN A 89 11.29 -3.03 -5.42
CA ASN A 89 10.01 -2.74 -4.82
C ASN A 89 10.23 -2.40 -3.35
N THR A 90 9.38 -1.56 -2.80
CA THR A 90 9.42 -1.23 -1.38
C THR A 90 8.08 -1.50 -0.74
N ASP A 91 8.11 -2.25 0.36
CA ASP A 91 6.99 -2.44 1.25
C ASP A 91 7.03 -1.41 2.38
N LEU A 92 5.90 -0.76 2.60
CA LEU A 92 5.67 0.22 3.65
C LEU A 92 4.45 -0.17 4.47
N PHE A 93 4.50 0.14 5.75
CA PHE A 93 3.52 -0.25 6.75
C PHE A 93 3.02 0.98 7.48
N LEU A 94 1.72 1.02 7.74
CA LEU A 94 1.07 2.05 8.53
C LEU A 94 -0.01 1.42 9.38
N SER A 95 -0.03 1.82 10.65
CA SER A 95 -1.14 1.55 11.55
C SER A 95 -1.87 2.87 11.83
N LYS A 96 -3.16 2.96 11.50
CA LYS A 96 -3.95 4.20 11.67
C LYS A 96 -5.41 3.86 11.99
N GLY A 97 -5.96 4.50 13.02
CA GLY A 97 -7.31 4.19 13.51
C GLY A 97 -7.43 2.72 13.92
N THR A 98 -8.48 2.05 13.44
CA THR A 98 -8.75 0.61 13.65
C THR A 98 -8.13 -0.28 12.57
N PHE A 99 -7.35 0.28 11.64
CA PHE A 99 -6.85 -0.42 10.46
C PHE A 99 -5.33 -0.44 10.37
N ASN A 100 -4.84 -1.45 9.66
CA ASN A 100 -3.46 -1.61 9.24
C ASN A 100 -3.39 -1.57 7.71
N TYR A 101 -2.33 -0.94 7.18
CA TYR A 101 -2.12 -0.72 5.75
C TYR A 101 -0.74 -1.23 5.37
N TRP A 102 -0.72 -2.13 4.39
CA TRP A 102 0.50 -2.57 3.74
C TRP A 102 0.52 -1.99 2.32
N VAL A 103 1.49 -1.14 2.06
CA VAL A 103 1.66 -0.40 0.81
C VAL A 103 2.90 -0.92 0.10
N ARG A 104 2.74 -1.48 -1.10
CA ARG A 104 3.84 -1.88 -1.97
C ARG A 104 3.99 -0.88 -3.11
N LEU A 105 5.19 -0.33 -3.26
CA LEU A 105 5.59 0.57 -4.34
C LEU A 105 6.41 -0.21 -5.37
N ILE A 106 6.05 -0.11 -6.65
CA ILE A 106 6.67 -0.84 -7.75
C ILE A 106 6.92 0.14 -8.91
N PRO A 107 8.11 0.73 -9.04
CA PRO A 107 8.50 1.51 -10.21
C PRO A 107 8.75 0.61 -11.43
N GLN A 108 8.36 1.05 -12.63
CA GLN A 108 8.55 0.35 -13.90
C GLN A 108 8.84 1.38 -15.01
N LYS A 109 10.07 1.53 -15.53
CA LYS A 109 10.46 2.41 -16.66
C LYS A 109 9.54 3.62 -16.97
N GLY A 110 9.48 4.62 -16.08
CA GLY A 110 8.67 5.85 -16.24
C GLY A 110 7.20 5.73 -15.84
N GLU A 111 6.77 4.52 -15.53
CA GLU A 111 5.48 4.06 -15.02
C GLU A 111 5.64 3.51 -13.60
N TYR A 112 4.54 3.25 -12.91
CA TYR A 112 4.59 2.67 -11.58
C TYR A 112 3.27 2.05 -11.16
N ASN A 113 3.34 1.13 -10.21
CA ASN A 113 2.21 0.58 -9.51
C ASN A 113 2.32 0.84 -8.00
N ILE A 114 1.16 1.07 -7.37
CA ILE A 114 0.97 1.12 -5.93
C ILE A 114 -0.08 0.08 -5.56
N TYR A 115 0.25 -0.83 -4.65
CA TYR A 115 -0.71 -1.76 -4.07
C TYR A 115 -0.91 -1.42 -2.61
N ILE A 116 -2.14 -1.10 -2.20
CA ILE A 116 -2.48 -0.77 -0.80
C ILE A 116 -3.42 -1.85 -0.30
N SER A 117 -2.90 -2.78 0.49
CA SER A 117 -3.70 -3.79 1.19
C SER A 117 -4.15 -3.26 2.55
N VAL A 118 -5.43 -3.41 2.85
CA VAL A 118 -6.04 -2.91 4.09
C VAL A 118 -6.48 -4.10 4.94
N TYR A 119 -6.17 -4.03 6.23
CA TYR A 119 -6.44 -5.07 7.21
C TYR A 119 -7.14 -4.47 8.42
N ASP A 120 -8.02 -5.24 9.02
CA ASP A 120 -8.45 -5.01 10.40
C ASP A 120 -7.26 -5.13 11.35
N LYS A 121 -7.19 -4.29 12.38
CA LYS A 121 -6.33 -4.58 13.52
C LYS A 121 -6.87 -5.80 14.27
N GLU A 122 -5.96 -6.58 14.83
CA GLU A 122 -6.37 -7.52 15.87
C GLU A 122 -6.93 -6.72 17.04
N THR A 123 -8.23 -6.82 17.25
CA THR A 123 -8.81 -6.54 18.55
C THR A 123 -8.30 -7.65 19.46
N GLY A 124 -7.41 -7.33 20.40
CA GLY A 124 -6.95 -8.30 21.38
C GLY A 124 -8.15 -9.04 21.97
N SER A 125 -8.22 -10.34 21.74
CA SER A 125 -9.06 -11.24 22.51
C SER A 125 -8.41 -11.42 23.88
N ASP A 126 -8.31 -10.34 24.65
CA ASP A 126 -8.16 -10.41 26.11
C ASP A 126 -9.56 -10.68 26.66
N LYS A 127 -9.92 -11.97 26.68
CA LYS A 127 -10.92 -12.64 27.54
C LYS A 127 -11.07 -14.08 27.03
N GLN A 128 -10.13 -14.94 27.42
CA GLN A 128 -10.47 -16.32 27.75
C GLN A 128 -10.91 -16.36 29.21
#